data_AF-A0A7J3X0E0-F1
#
_entry.id   AF-A0A7J3X0E0-F1
#
_cell.length_a   1.000
_cell.length_b   1.000
_cell.length_c   1.000
_cell.angle_alpha   90.00
_cell.angle_beta   90.00
_cell.angle_gamma   90.00
#
_symmetry.space_group_name_H-M   'P 1'
#
loop_
_entity.id
_entity.type
_entity.pdbx_description
1 polymer ?
#
loop_
_entity_poly.entity_id
_entity_poly.type
_entity_poly.pdbx_seq_one_letter_code
_entity_poly.pdbx_strand_id
1 'polypeptide(L)'
;MYGYGRIAEIDLSDKKITLRDVDEYLAYEFIGGRGWTAYIVFRELDKIVDGLHPSNVLVVATGPLNGTLFQGGGKTEFGALSPQTGIYGDSNVGGYLGFRLRRAGIDCLIIRGKAPTPSYIYVEDGGVEIIDAPELWGLNSSEVDRKLREKHGGECSIASIGIAGEKQVSFACINVDWNLRKYRHGQAGRTGMGAVMGSKNLKAIVVRGTGEVRVADSERLRDVARRFQRQVLDSPTYDIWRRQGTMMTVEWANNAEALPTYNFQKTKYEYADRISGDALEKVKIYSRPCSNCIVPCEHVAPFNIGGKKGEIGVEYETAAMIGSNAGLKSLEEVAYANYLCDDYGLDTITMGSVIAFVMECFQRGILTQEDVGFNIEWGDIDAVAKL
;
A
#
# COMPACT_ATOMS: atom_id res chain seq x y z
N MET A 1 -10.57 -27.41 -6.47
CA MET A 1 -10.61 -26.50 -7.64
C MET A 1 -9.18 -26.17 -8.06
N TYR A 2 -8.85 -26.10 -9.36
CA TYR A 2 -7.51 -25.62 -9.78
C TYR A 2 -7.43 -24.10 -9.68
N GLY A 3 -6.27 -23.57 -9.31
CA GLY A 3 -6.05 -22.13 -9.21
C GLY A 3 -6.62 -21.45 -7.96
N TYR A 4 -7.17 -22.21 -7.00
CA TYR A 4 -7.64 -21.70 -5.71
C TYR A 4 -7.22 -22.65 -4.59
N GLY A 5 -6.79 -22.06 -3.47
CA GLY A 5 -6.59 -22.68 -2.17
C GLY A 5 -7.81 -22.47 -1.26
N ARG A 6 -7.56 -21.94 -0.05
CA ARG A 6 -8.56 -21.84 1.04
C ARG A 6 -8.82 -20.41 1.47
N ILE A 7 -9.96 -20.21 2.11
CA ILE A 7 -10.35 -18.98 2.81
C ILE A 7 -10.15 -19.20 4.30
N ALA A 8 -9.46 -18.26 4.95
CA ALA A 8 -9.33 -18.21 6.40
C ALA A 8 -10.32 -17.20 6.98
N GLU A 9 -11.25 -17.69 7.78
CA GLU A 9 -12.18 -16.89 8.54
C GLU A 9 -11.65 -16.72 9.96
N ILE A 10 -11.40 -15.47 10.34
CA ILE A 10 -10.64 -15.10 11.53
C ILE A 10 -11.53 -14.19 12.38
N ASP A 11 -11.89 -14.66 13.57
CA ASP A 11 -12.50 -13.83 14.60
C ASP A 11 -11.45 -13.46 15.64
N LEU A 12 -11.09 -12.18 15.68
CA LEU A 12 -10.07 -11.68 16.59
C LEU A 12 -10.55 -11.61 18.04
N SER A 13 -11.85 -11.51 18.30
CA SER A 13 -12.40 -11.38 19.65
C SER A 13 -12.24 -12.67 20.46
N ASP A 14 -12.50 -13.80 19.83
CA ASP A 14 -12.39 -15.13 20.46
C ASP A 14 -11.17 -15.93 19.98
N LYS A 15 -10.30 -15.30 19.17
CA LYS A 15 -9.16 -15.94 18.48
C LYS A 15 -9.53 -17.20 17.69
N LYS A 16 -10.74 -17.22 17.14
CA LYS A 16 -11.26 -18.37 16.39
C LYS A 16 -10.82 -18.29 14.94
N ILE A 17 -10.29 -19.40 14.42
CA ILE A 17 -9.84 -19.52 13.04
C ILE A 17 -10.53 -20.72 12.41
N THR A 18 -11.20 -20.51 11.29
CA THR A 18 -11.82 -21.57 10.49
C THR A 18 -11.30 -21.49 9.07
N LEU A 19 -10.81 -22.62 8.56
CA LEU A 19 -10.38 -22.73 7.17
C LEU A 19 -11.47 -23.44 6.38
N ARG A 20 -11.84 -22.90 5.23
CA ARG A 20 -12.75 -23.58 4.29
C ARG A 20 -12.20 -23.52 2.87
N ASP A 21 -12.59 -24.50 2.07
CA ASP A 21 -12.31 -24.46 0.64
C ASP A 21 -13.12 -23.34 -0.03
N VAL A 22 -12.56 -22.80 -1.10
CA VAL A 22 -13.25 -21.83 -1.98
C VAL A 22 -14.37 -22.57 -2.71
N ASP A 23 -15.58 -22.05 -2.61
CA ASP A 23 -16.74 -22.58 -3.34
C ASP A 23 -16.75 -22.11 -4.81
N GLU A 24 -17.34 -22.92 -5.68
CA GLU A 24 -17.39 -22.67 -7.14
C GLU A 24 -18.09 -21.37 -7.50
N TYR A 25 -19.11 -20.99 -6.74
CA TYR A 25 -19.86 -19.76 -6.99
C TYR A 25 -18.97 -18.53 -6.79
N LEU A 26 -18.25 -18.45 -5.67
CA LEU A 26 -17.33 -17.35 -5.39
C LEU A 26 -16.19 -17.27 -6.44
N ALA A 27 -15.65 -18.42 -6.85
CA ALA A 27 -14.60 -18.48 -7.85
C ALA A 27 -15.06 -18.09 -9.26
N TYR A 28 -16.27 -18.47 -9.65
CA TYR A 28 -16.78 -18.23 -11.01
C TYR A 28 -17.37 -16.83 -11.17
N GLU A 29 -18.21 -16.39 -10.23
CA GLU A 29 -18.93 -15.11 -10.34
C GLU A 29 -18.05 -13.91 -9.98
N PHE A 30 -17.10 -14.09 -9.06
CA PHE A 30 -16.32 -12.97 -8.51
C PHE A 30 -14.82 -13.06 -8.74
N ILE A 31 -14.31 -14.19 -9.25
CA ILE A 31 -12.92 -14.42 -9.69
C ILE A 31 -11.86 -14.34 -8.57
N GLY A 32 -11.80 -13.27 -7.78
CA GLY A 32 -10.76 -13.04 -6.76
C GLY A 32 -10.58 -11.56 -6.47
N GLY A 33 -9.60 -11.23 -5.64
CA GLY A 33 -9.18 -9.86 -5.34
C GLY A 33 -10.38 -8.96 -5.00
N ARG A 34 -10.55 -7.87 -5.77
CA ARG A 34 -11.67 -6.91 -5.60
C ARG A 34 -13.06 -7.54 -5.64
N GLY A 35 -13.30 -8.52 -6.52
CA GLY A 35 -14.61 -9.16 -6.59
C GLY A 35 -14.96 -9.86 -5.29
N TRP A 36 -13.97 -10.52 -4.67
CA TRP A 36 -14.14 -11.19 -3.39
C TRP A 36 -14.26 -10.19 -2.24
N THR A 37 -13.44 -9.14 -2.18
CA THR A 37 -13.56 -8.13 -1.11
C THR A 37 -14.94 -7.47 -1.14
N ALA A 38 -15.44 -7.08 -2.32
CA ALA A 38 -16.76 -6.48 -2.48
C ALA A 38 -17.89 -7.44 -2.06
N TYR A 39 -17.89 -8.67 -2.60
CA TYR A 39 -18.93 -9.64 -2.29
C TYR A 39 -18.94 -10.03 -0.81
N ILE A 40 -17.76 -10.31 -0.23
CA ILE A 40 -17.66 -10.70 1.18
C ILE A 40 -18.11 -9.54 2.07
N VAL A 41 -17.62 -8.32 1.88
CA VAL A 41 -18.06 -7.15 2.67
C VAL A 41 -19.59 -6.98 2.59
N PHE A 42 -20.16 -7.12 1.39
CA PHE A 42 -21.61 -7.05 1.19
C PHE A 42 -22.37 -8.17 1.92
N ARG A 43 -21.84 -9.40 1.94
CA ARG A 43 -22.49 -10.56 2.58
C ARG A 43 -22.36 -10.57 4.10
N GLU A 44 -21.31 -9.98 4.64
CA GLU A 44 -21.01 -9.94 6.07
C GLU A 44 -21.77 -8.84 6.82
N LEU A 45 -22.34 -7.87 6.10
CA LEU A 45 -22.95 -6.68 6.69
C LEU A 45 -24.40 -6.53 6.25
N ASP A 46 -25.33 -6.59 7.21
CA ASP A 46 -26.76 -6.39 6.96
C ASP A 46 -27.14 -4.93 6.67
N LYS A 47 -26.25 -3.98 6.99
CA LYS A 47 -26.42 -2.55 6.77
C LYS A 47 -25.07 -1.84 6.69
N ILE A 48 -25.07 -0.64 6.12
CA ILE A 48 -23.91 0.25 6.17
C ILE A 48 -23.70 0.68 7.64
N VAL A 49 -22.51 0.40 8.17
CA VAL A 49 -22.07 0.80 9.50
C VAL A 49 -20.88 1.76 9.38
N ASP A 50 -20.53 2.43 10.48
CA ASP A 50 -19.29 3.19 10.56
C ASP A 50 -18.07 2.32 10.23
N GLY A 51 -17.09 2.87 9.52
CA GLY A 51 -15.91 2.12 9.05
C GLY A 51 -15.04 1.56 10.18
N LEU A 52 -15.14 2.10 11.40
CA LEU A 52 -14.41 1.61 12.59
C LEU A 52 -15.30 0.77 13.52
N HIS A 53 -16.56 0.52 13.13
CA HIS A 53 -17.47 -0.30 13.91
C HIS A 53 -16.92 -1.75 14.05
N PRO A 54 -17.01 -2.39 15.23
CA PRO A 54 -16.48 -3.74 15.45
C PRO A 54 -17.00 -4.82 14.47
N SER A 55 -18.25 -4.67 14.01
CA SER A 55 -18.88 -5.55 13.02
C SER A 55 -18.35 -5.36 11.59
N ASN A 56 -17.69 -4.24 11.27
CA ASN A 56 -17.06 -4.08 9.97
C ASN A 56 -16.03 -5.20 9.77
N VAL A 57 -15.84 -5.65 8.54
CA VAL A 57 -14.89 -6.72 8.21
C VAL A 57 -13.74 -6.16 7.41
N LEU A 58 -12.52 -6.65 7.68
CA LEU A 58 -11.36 -6.41 6.82
C LEU A 58 -11.11 -7.66 6.00
N VAL A 59 -11.22 -7.56 4.69
CA VAL A 59 -10.99 -8.66 3.77
C VAL A 59 -9.67 -8.43 3.05
N VAL A 60 -8.77 -9.41 3.13
CA VAL A 60 -7.53 -9.45 2.34
C VAL A 60 -7.67 -10.55 1.32
N ALA A 61 -7.62 -10.23 0.03
CA ALA A 61 -7.88 -11.19 -1.03
C ALA A 61 -6.82 -11.14 -2.13
N THR A 62 -6.53 -12.31 -2.68
CA THR A 62 -5.67 -12.49 -3.86
C THR A 62 -6.51 -12.88 -5.06
N GLY A 63 -5.93 -12.82 -6.27
CA GLY A 63 -6.52 -13.32 -7.49
C GLY A 63 -5.96 -14.70 -7.92
N PRO A 64 -6.59 -15.36 -8.90
CA PRO A 64 -6.19 -16.68 -9.38
C PRO A 64 -4.82 -16.71 -10.06
N LEU A 65 -4.33 -15.56 -10.53
CA LEU A 65 -3.02 -15.44 -11.17
C LEU A 65 -1.88 -15.23 -10.17
N ASN A 66 -2.19 -14.93 -8.91
CA ASN A 66 -1.17 -14.71 -7.90
C ASN A 66 -0.38 -15.97 -7.57
N GLY A 67 0.95 -15.85 -7.45
CA GLY A 67 1.83 -16.99 -7.15
C GLY A 67 2.05 -17.95 -8.33
N THR A 68 1.45 -17.69 -9.49
CA THR A 68 1.65 -18.47 -10.72
C THR A 68 2.81 -17.92 -11.57
N LEU A 69 3.10 -18.55 -12.71
CA LEU A 69 4.07 -18.07 -13.70
C LEU A 69 3.58 -16.83 -14.50
N PHE A 70 2.38 -16.34 -14.25
CA PHE A 70 1.85 -15.16 -14.92
C PHE A 70 2.65 -13.90 -14.53
N GLN A 71 2.98 -13.08 -15.53
CA GLN A 71 3.77 -11.87 -15.31
C GLN A 71 2.95 -10.79 -14.59
N GLY A 72 3.46 -10.29 -13.47
CA GLY A 72 2.75 -9.31 -12.64
C GLY A 72 1.71 -9.90 -11.67
N GLY A 73 1.69 -11.23 -11.49
CA GLY A 73 0.81 -11.94 -10.54
C GLY A 73 1.19 -11.75 -9.06
N GLY A 74 1.34 -10.51 -8.60
CA GLY A 74 1.81 -10.15 -7.27
C GLY A 74 0.94 -9.16 -6.49
N LYS A 75 -0.28 -8.88 -6.97
CA LYS A 75 -1.20 -7.92 -6.34
C LYS A 75 -1.99 -8.52 -5.19
N THR A 76 -2.34 -7.71 -4.20
CA THR A 76 -3.20 -8.07 -3.06
C THR A 76 -4.22 -6.96 -2.86
N GLU A 77 -5.48 -7.33 -2.64
CA GLU A 77 -6.56 -6.40 -2.37
C GLU A 77 -6.89 -6.39 -0.88
N PHE A 78 -7.12 -5.20 -0.34
CA PHE A 78 -7.68 -4.97 0.98
C PHE A 78 -9.04 -4.29 0.81
N GLY A 79 -10.09 -4.75 1.48
CA GLY A 79 -11.39 -4.10 1.40
C GLY A 79 -12.21 -4.18 2.68
N ALA A 80 -12.99 -3.13 2.93
CA ALA A 80 -13.88 -2.96 4.08
C ALA A 80 -14.89 -1.83 3.78
N LEU A 81 -15.80 -1.52 4.71
CA LEU A 81 -16.40 -0.18 4.73
C LEU A 81 -15.34 0.83 5.15
N SER A 82 -15.16 1.87 4.35
CA SER A 82 -14.14 2.89 4.55
C SER A 82 -14.53 3.86 5.68
N PRO A 83 -13.65 4.11 6.66
CA PRO A 83 -13.88 5.15 7.66
C PRO A 83 -13.74 6.58 7.08
N GLN A 84 -13.14 6.72 5.90
CA GLN A 84 -12.99 8.02 5.23
C GLN A 84 -14.26 8.42 4.47
N THR A 85 -14.90 7.47 3.78
CA THR A 85 -15.98 7.76 2.84
C THR A 85 -17.36 7.26 3.29
N GLY A 86 -17.42 6.36 4.28
CA GLY A 86 -18.66 5.76 4.76
C GLY A 86 -19.30 4.74 3.79
N ILE A 87 -18.61 4.39 2.71
CA ILE A 87 -19.05 3.39 1.71
C ILE A 87 -17.99 2.30 1.56
N TYR A 88 -18.25 1.31 0.70
CA TYR A 88 -17.23 0.31 0.34
C TYR A 88 -15.97 1.01 -0.17
N GLY A 89 -14.84 0.64 0.43
CA GLY A 89 -13.51 1.04 0.01
C GLY A 89 -12.63 -0.17 -0.16
N ASP A 90 -11.84 -0.16 -1.23
CA ASP A 90 -10.75 -1.10 -1.44
C ASP A 90 -9.44 -0.38 -1.69
N SER A 91 -8.35 -1.14 -1.64
CA SER A 91 -6.99 -0.64 -1.75
C SER A 91 -6.07 -1.76 -2.21
N ASN A 92 -5.48 -1.57 -3.39
CA ASN A 92 -4.63 -2.55 -4.05
C ASN A 92 -3.15 -2.29 -3.80
N VAL A 93 -2.39 -3.34 -3.51
CA VAL A 93 -0.95 -3.24 -3.32
C VAL A 93 -0.21 -4.34 -4.09
N GLY A 94 0.86 -3.96 -4.76
CA GLY A 94 1.81 -4.92 -5.36
C GLY A 94 2.91 -5.32 -4.40
N GLY A 95 3.72 -6.31 -4.78
CA GLY A 95 4.84 -6.78 -3.96
C GLY A 95 4.83 -8.29 -3.90
N TYR A 96 5.05 -8.84 -2.70
CA TYR A 96 5.19 -10.28 -2.49
C TYR A 96 4.12 -10.87 -1.56
N LEU A 97 3.30 -10.05 -0.90
CA LEU A 97 2.28 -10.52 0.03
C LEU A 97 1.31 -11.52 -0.61
N GLY A 98 0.62 -11.13 -1.68
CA GLY A 98 -0.34 -12.00 -2.38
C GLY A 98 0.33 -13.21 -3.02
N PHE A 99 1.57 -13.08 -3.48
CA PHE A 99 2.38 -14.21 -3.95
C PHE A 99 2.61 -15.24 -2.84
N ARG A 100 2.99 -14.78 -1.65
CA ARG A 100 3.25 -15.66 -0.50
C ARG A 100 1.98 -16.25 0.07
N LEU A 101 0.90 -15.49 0.15
CA LEU A 101 -0.38 -16.00 0.67
C LEU A 101 -0.85 -17.19 -0.16
N ARG A 102 -0.77 -17.06 -1.49
CA ARG A 102 -1.09 -18.12 -2.44
C ARG A 102 -0.20 -19.34 -2.32
N ARG A 103 1.11 -19.13 -2.15
CA ARG A 103 2.05 -20.23 -1.92
C ARG A 103 1.86 -20.90 -0.55
N ALA A 104 1.29 -20.19 0.42
CA ALA A 104 0.83 -20.76 1.68
C ALA A 104 -0.52 -21.48 1.55
N GLY A 105 -1.11 -21.56 0.35
CA GLY A 105 -2.40 -22.24 0.12
C GLY A 105 -3.61 -21.48 0.64
N ILE A 106 -3.48 -20.16 0.89
CA ILE A 106 -4.56 -19.28 1.32
C ILE A 106 -4.81 -18.23 0.23
N ASP A 107 -6.06 -18.04 -0.17
CA ASP A 107 -6.44 -17.01 -1.14
C ASP A 107 -6.98 -15.76 -0.49
N CYS A 108 -7.63 -15.92 0.68
CA CYS A 108 -8.35 -14.84 1.33
C CYS A 108 -8.33 -14.97 2.86
N LEU A 109 -8.18 -13.84 3.53
CA LEU A 109 -8.37 -13.67 4.97
C LEU A 109 -9.60 -12.79 5.19
N ILE A 110 -10.60 -13.30 5.91
CA ILE A 110 -11.78 -12.55 6.34
C ILE A 110 -11.63 -12.29 7.83
N ILE A 111 -11.37 -11.04 8.20
CA ILE A 111 -10.98 -10.64 9.56
C ILE A 111 -12.14 -9.89 10.22
N ARG A 112 -12.67 -10.48 11.30
CA ARG A 112 -13.82 -10.01 12.08
C ARG A 112 -13.41 -9.67 13.51
N GLY A 113 -14.31 -8.98 14.21
CA GLY A 113 -14.15 -8.65 15.61
C GLY A 113 -12.97 -7.73 15.86
N LYS A 114 -12.53 -7.72 17.12
CA LYS A 114 -11.41 -6.93 17.64
C LYS A 114 -10.64 -7.74 18.66
N ALA A 115 -9.32 -7.78 18.54
CA ALA A 115 -8.46 -8.47 19.48
C ALA A 115 -8.43 -7.77 20.85
N PRO A 116 -8.43 -8.51 21.97
CA PRO A 116 -8.41 -7.93 23.32
C PRO A 116 -7.08 -7.21 23.63
N THR A 117 -6.00 -7.63 22.98
CA THR A 117 -4.67 -7.03 23.04
C THR A 117 -4.17 -6.76 21.62
N PRO A 118 -3.19 -5.86 21.42
CA PRO A 118 -2.53 -5.75 20.12
C PRO A 118 -1.97 -7.10 19.67
N SER A 119 -2.33 -7.52 18.46
CA SER A 119 -1.96 -8.83 17.90
C SER A 119 -1.52 -8.71 16.44
N TYR A 120 -0.93 -9.76 15.89
CA TYR A 120 -0.73 -9.93 14.44
C TYR A 120 -1.19 -11.32 14.00
N ILE A 121 -1.52 -11.45 12.72
CA ILE A 121 -1.82 -12.75 12.10
C ILE A 121 -0.53 -13.31 11.49
N TYR A 122 -0.25 -14.59 11.75
CA TYR A 122 0.85 -15.32 11.10
C TYR A 122 0.27 -16.42 10.22
N VAL A 123 0.72 -16.48 8.96
CA VAL A 123 0.31 -17.48 7.98
C VAL A 123 1.55 -18.21 7.49
N GLU A 124 1.58 -19.54 7.67
CA GLU A 124 2.65 -20.39 7.17
C GLU A 124 2.10 -21.69 6.59
N ASP A 125 2.32 -21.91 5.29
CA ASP A 125 2.02 -23.16 4.56
C ASP A 125 0.70 -23.84 4.95
N GLY A 126 -0.37 -23.04 5.02
CA GLY A 126 -1.74 -23.47 5.24
C GLY A 126 -2.20 -23.40 6.70
N GLY A 127 -1.31 -23.09 7.62
CA GLY A 127 -1.61 -22.70 8.99
C GLY A 127 -1.88 -21.20 9.09
N VAL A 128 -2.78 -20.82 10.00
CA VAL A 128 -3.08 -19.43 10.35
C VAL A 128 -3.16 -19.34 11.86
N GLU A 129 -2.47 -18.36 12.45
CA GLU A 129 -2.42 -18.12 13.89
C GLU A 129 -2.63 -16.64 14.22
N ILE A 130 -3.21 -16.36 15.39
CA ILE A 130 -3.29 -15.01 15.97
C ILE A 130 -2.32 -14.94 17.13
N ILE A 131 -1.34 -14.05 17.05
CA ILE A 131 -0.26 -13.93 18.03
C ILE A 131 -0.33 -12.57 18.70
N ASP A 132 -0.38 -12.55 20.03
CA ASP A 132 -0.34 -11.32 20.81
C ASP A 132 1.05 -10.67 20.68
N ALA A 133 1.04 -9.36 20.47
CA ALA A 133 2.24 -8.57 20.27
C ALA A 133 2.07 -7.12 20.76
N PRO A 134 1.79 -6.91 22.07
CA PRO A 134 1.69 -5.56 22.63
C PRO A 134 2.98 -4.74 22.44
N GLU A 135 4.13 -5.40 22.32
CA GLU A 135 5.43 -4.77 22.09
C GLU A 135 5.59 -4.13 20.70
N LEU A 136 4.72 -4.45 19.74
CA LEU A 136 4.73 -3.85 18.40
C LEU A 136 3.84 -2.61 18.32
N TRP A 137 2.93 -2.42 19.26
CA TRP A 137 2.03 -1.27 19.29
C TRP A 137 2.79 0.00 19.67
N GLY A 138 2.52 1.10 18.97
CA GLY A 138 3.24 2.37 19.08
C GLY A 138 4.50 2.46 18.22
N LEU A 139 4.88 1.38 17.52
CA LEU A 139 6.03 1.40 16.61
C LEU A 139 5.62 1.83 15.19
N ASN A 140 6.55 2.49 14.49
CA ASN A 140 6.38 2.80 13.08
C ASN A 140 6.53 1.56 12.19
N SER A 141 6.05 1.66 10.95
CA SER A 141 5.97 0.53 10.01
C SER A 141 7.34 -0.09 9.73
N SER A 142 8.39 0.73 9.65
CA SER A 142 9.77 0.26 9.44
C SER A 142 10.29 -0.63 10.56
N GLU A 143 10.03 -0.25 11.81
CA GLU A 143 10.48 -0.98 13.00
C GLU A 143 9.70 -2.28 13.19
N VAL A 144 8.40 -2.26 12.86
CA VAL A 144 7.52 -3.44 12.91
C VAL A 144 7.99 -4.49 11.90
N ASP A 145 8.23 -4.08 10.65
CA ASP A 145 8.75 -4.96 9.61
C ASP A 145 10.10 -5.57 10.03
N ARG A 146 11.04 -4.75 10.53
CA ARG A 146 12.35 -5.23 11.03
C ARG A 146 12.20 -6.29 12.13
N LYS A 147 11.43 -6.01 13.18
CA LYS A 147 11.24 -6.93 14.32
C LYS A 147 10.58 -8.24 13.89
N LEU A 148 9.57 -8.17 13.02
CA LEU A 148 8.87 -9.36 12.54
C LEU A 148 9.75 -10.21 11.60
N ARG A 149 10.63 -9.60 10.80
CA ARG A 149 11.62 -10.35 10.00
C ARG A 149 12.70 -10.99 10.86
N GLU A 150 13.14 -10.33 11.94
CA GLU A 150 14.06 -10.92 12.91
C GLU A 150 13.44 -12.16 13.59
N LYS A 151 12.13 -12.09 13.90
CA LYS A 151 11.40 -13.18 14.55
C LYS A 151 11.11 -14.37 13.63
N HIS A 152 10.60 -14.11 12.42
CA HIS A 152 10.06 -15.15 11.51
C HIS A 152 10.97 -15.48 10.33
N GLY A 153 12.10 -14.78 10.22
CA GLY A 153 13.07 -14.92 9.14
C GLY A 153 12.79 -14.02 7.94
N GLY A 154 13.83 -13.74 7.15
CA GLY A 154 13.80 -12.82 6.01
C GLY A 154 13.07 -13.34 4.76
N GLU A 155 12.38 -14.48 4.84
CA GLU A 155 11.62 -15.08 3.73
C GLU A 155 10.10 -15.04 3.97
N CYS A 156 9.62 -14.01 4.64
CA CYS A 156 8.21 -13.68 4.78
C CYS A 156 7.87 -12.37 4.03
N SER A 157 6.58 -12.12 3.84
CA SER A 157 6.06 -10.79 3.53
C SER A 157 5.21 -10.28 4.68
N ILE A 158 5.26 -8.98 4.91
CA ILE A 158 4.65 -8.34 6.08
C ILE A 158 3.76 -7.21 5.59
N ALA A 159 2.47 -7.29 5.91
CA ALA A 159 1.56 -6.16 5.84
C ALA A 159 1.41 -5.58 7.24
N SER A 160 1.66 -4.30 7.44
CA SER A 160 1.62 -3.67 8.77
C SER A 160 1.06 -2.26 8.71
N ILE A 161 0.47 -1.83 9.82
CA ILE A 161 0.08 -0.43 10.03
C ILE A 161 1.15 0.28 10.84
N GLY A 162 1.37 1.56 10.55
CA GLY A 162 2.12 2.47 11.41
C GLY A 162 1.23 3.07 12.50
N ILE A 163 1.75 4.11 13.18
CA ILE A 163 1.03 4.81 14.25
C ILE A 163 -0.30 5.41 13.74
N ALA A 164 -0.38 5.85 12.48
CA ALA A 164 -1.60 6.41 11.92
C ALA A 164 -2.76 5.40 11.93
N GLY A 165 -2.50 4.13 11.63
CA GLY A 165 -3.50 3.08 11.69
C GLY A 165 -3.95 2.81 13.13
N GLU A 166 -3.01 2.77 14.08
CA GLU A 166 -3.32 2.60 15.51
C GLU A 166 -4.18 3.74 16.07
N LYS A 167 -3.92 4.96 15.60
CA LYS A 167 -4.69 6.17 15.94
C LYS A 167 -5.94 6.33 15.09
N GLN A 168 -6.21 5.39 14.18
CA GLN A 168 -7.41 5.34 13.34
C GLN A 168 -7.58 6.62 12.49
N VAL A 169 -6.47 7.20 12.01
CA VAL A 169 -6.51 8.29 11.02
C VAL A 169 -7.30 7.80 9.81
N SER A 170 -8.35 8.51 9.40
CA SER A 170 -9.33 8.00 8.43
C SER A 170 -8.73 7.60 7.07
N PHE A 171 -7.54 8.10 6.73
CA PHE A 171 -6.76 7.78 5.53
C PHE A 171 -5.45 7.04 5.84
N ALA A 172 -5.38 6.33 6.98
CA ALA A 172 -4.26 5.46 7.28
C ALA A 172 -4.18 4.29 6.28
N CYS A 173 -2.96 3.99 5.84
CA CYS A 173 -2.66 2.94 4.88
C CYS A 173 -2.13 1.66 5.55
N ILE A 174 -2.01 0.59 4.77
CA ILE A 174 -1.30 -0.62 5.17
C ILE A 174 -0.03 -0.73 4.31
N ASN A 175 1.13 -0.72 4.97
CA ASN A 175 2.42 -0.91 4.32
C ASN A 175 2.71 -2.39 4.10
N VAL A 176 3.21 -2.74 2.92
CA VAL A 176 3.67 -4.08 2.57
C VAL A 176 5.15 -4.07 2.29
N ASP A 177 5.88 -4.92 3.01
CA ASP A 177 7.31 -5.16 2.87
C ASP A 177 8.17 -3.90 2.94
N TRP A 178 8.48 -3.43 4.16
CA TRP A 178 9.39 -2.27 4.34
C TRP A 178 10.83 -2.56 3.89
N ASN A 179 11.23 -3.83 3.76
CA ASN A 179 12.60 -4.16 3.40
C ASN A 179 12.97 -3.66 2.00
N LEU A 180 13.48 -2.44 1.97
CA LEU A 180 13.91 -1.72 0.80
C LEU A 180 15.22 -2.27 0.22
N ARG A 181 15.56 -3.55 0.36
CA ARG A 181 16.69 -4.14 -0.39
C ARG A 181 16.28 -5.43 -1.10
N LYS A 182 15.49 -6.26 -0.43
CA LYS A 182 15.12 -7.58 -0.92
C LYS A 182 13.76 -7.61 -1.62
N TYR A 183 12.78 -6.85 -1.13
CA TYR A 183 11.40 -6.89 -1.61
C TYR A 183 10.94 -5.50 -2.06
N ARG A 184 9.95 -5.46 -2.95
CA ARG A 184 9.32 -4.21 -3.35
C ARG A 184 8.48 -3.70 -2.18
N HIS A 185 8.70 -2.46 -1.75
CA HIS A 185 7.80 -1.82 -0.80
C HIS A 185 6.54 -1.33 -1.52
N GLY A 186 5.43 -1.28 -0.81
CA GLY A 186 4.18 -0.76 -1.37
C GLY A 186 3.16 -0.50 -0.30
N GLN A 187 2.08 0.16 -0.69
CA GLN A 187 1.01 0.54 0.21
C GLN A 187 -0.34 0.15 -0.36
N ALA A 188 -1.18 -0.42 0.48
CA ALA A 188 -2.62 -0.30 0.30
C ALA A 188 -3.01 1.08 0.84
N GLY A 189 -2.80 2.09 -0.02
CA GLY A 189 -2.72 3.51 0.34
C GLY A 189 -4.05 4.12 0.80
N ARG A 190 -5.09 4.05 -0.03
CA ARG A 190 -6.29 4.87 0.15
C ARG A 190 -7.41 4.15 0.88
N THR A 191 -8.49 4.89 1.12
CA THR A 191 -9.77 4.44 1.71
C THR A 191 -9.71 3.96 3.16
N GLY A 192 -8.59 4.18 3.87
CA GLY A 192 -8.53 4.03 5.32
C GLY A 192 -8.42 2.59 5.81
N MET A 193 -7.95 1.66 4.98
CA MET A 193 -7.81 0.25 5.37
C MET A 193 -6.88 0.05 6.58
N GLY A 194 -5.88 0.91 6.75
CA GLY A 194 -5.00 0.91 7.92
C GLY A 194 -5.73 1.27 9.22
N ALA A 195 -6.70 2.18 9.17
CA ALA A 195 -7.53 2.53 10.32
C ALA A 195 -8.52 1.41 10.66
N VAL A 196 -9.10 0.74 9.65
CA VAL A 196 -9.92 -0.46 9.88
C VAL A 196 -9.09 -1.53 10.58
N MET A 197 -7.88 -1.81 10.08
CA MET A 197 -6.96 -2.77 10.69
C MET A 197 -6.60 -2.40 12.13
N GLY A 198 -6.29 -1.12 12.40
CA GLY A 198 -6.00 -0.62 13.75
C GLY A 198 -7.19 -0.64 14.70
N SER A 199 -8.42 -0.40 14.22
CA SER A 199 -9.65 -0.50 15.04
C SER A 199 -9.85 -1.88 15.65
N LYS A 200 -9.30 -2.90 15.00
CA LYS A 200 -9.35 -4.31 15.39
C LYS A 200 -8.20 -4.73 16.31
N ASN A 201 -7.33 -3.81 16.73
CA ASN A 201 -6.07 -4.09 17.44
C ASN A 201 -5.14 -5.04 16.65
N LEU A 202 -5.25 -5.05 15.32
CA LEU A 202 -4.41 -5.89 14.47
C LEU A 202 -3.25 -5.05 13.94
N LYS A 203 -2.03 -5.35 14.37
CA LYS A 203 -0.83 -4.60 14.00
C LYS A 203 -0.22 -5.02 12.66
N ALA A 204 -0.26 -6.33 12.37
CA ALA A 204 0.35 -6.87 11.16
C ALA A 204 -0.31 -8.18 10.67
N ILE A 205 0.00 -8.53 9.43
CA ILE A 205 -0.22 -9.84 8.82
C ILE A 205 1.13 -10.28 8.24
N VAL A 206 1.66 -11.39 8.73
CA VAL A 206 2.94 -11.95 8.31
C VAL A 206 2.68 -13.25 7.57
N VAL A 207 3.25 -13.39 6.38
CA VAL A 207 2.96 -14.50 5.48
C VAL A 207 4.24 -15.14 4.98
N ARG A 208 4.35 -16.45 5.18
CA ARG A 208 5.41 -17.31 4.67
C ARG A 208 4.79 -18.46 3.88
N GLY A 209 4.84 -18.37 2.56
CA GLY A 209 4.39 -19.44 1.68
C GLY A 209 5.53 -20.01 0.85
N THR A 210 5.70 -21.32 0.90
CA THR A 210 6.75 -22.06 0.20
C THR A 210 6.19 -23.03 -0.85
N GLY A 211 4.91 -23.36 -0.78
CA GLY A 211 4.23 -24.29 -1.69
C GLY A 211 4.12 -23.79 -3.14
N GLU A 212 3.51 -24.62 -4.00
CA GLU A 212 3.25 -24.31 -5.40
C GLU A 212 1.75 -24.04 -5.63
N VAL A 213 1.45 -23.10 -6.53
CA VAL A 213 0.07 -22.84 -6.94
C VAL A 213 -0.32 -23.81 -8.04
N ARG A 214 -1.32 -24.65 -7.77
CA ARG A 214 -1.84 -25.61 -8.76
C ARG A 214 -2.56 -24.85 -9.88
N VAL A 215 -2.16 -25.11 -11.13
CA VAL A 215 -2.77 -24.55 -12.33
C VAL A 215 -3.35 -25.69 -13.18
N ALA A 216 -4.44 -25.44 -13.90
CA ALA A 216 -5.13 -26.47 -14.68
C ALA A 216 -4.29 -26.96 -15.87
N ASP A 217 -3.55 -26.06 -16.52
CA ASP A 217 -2.69 -26.35 -17.68
C ASP A 217 -1.41 -25.51 -17.58
N SER A 218 -0.33 -26.14 -17.11
CA SER A 218 0.94 -25.47 -16.84
C SER A 218 1.74 -25.16 -18.12
N GLU A 219 1.59 -25.98 -19.16
CA GLU A 219 2.25 -25.77 -20.45
C GLU A 219 1.63 -24.58 -21.17
N ARG A 220 0.30 -24.54 -21.24
CA ARG A 220 -0.41 -23.39 -21.83
C ARG A 220 -0.14 -22.10 -21.08
N LEU A 221 -0.10 -22.13 -19.74
CA LEU A 221 0.25 -20.94 -18.96
C LEU A 221 1.66 -20.45 -19.29
N ARG A 222 2.63 -21.36 -19.43
CA ARG A 222 4.01 -21.01 -19.78
C ARG A 222 4.08 -20.35 -21.17
N ASP A 223 3.34 -20.86 -22.14
CA ASP A 223 3.30 -20.28 -23.48
C ASP A 223 2.60 -18.92 -23.53
N VAL A 224 1.52 -18.73 -22.76
CA VAL A 224 0.88 -17.42 -22.56
C VAL A 224 1.87 -16.44 -21.92
N ALA A 225 2.54 -16.84 -20.83
CA ALA A 225 3.50 -16.00 -20.13
C ALA A 225 4.65 -15.55 -21.03
N ARG A 226 5.20 -16.44 -21.87
CA ARG A 226 6.26 -16.11 -22.85
C ARG A 226 5.78 -15.14 -23.94
N ARG A 227 4.55 -15.29 -24.42
CA ARG A 227 3.97 -14.35 -25.40
C ARG A 227 3.75 -12.98 -24.79
N PHE A 228 3.17 -12.94 -23.58
CA PHE A 228 2.95 -11.68 -22.86
C PHE A 228 4.27 -10.98 -22.52
N GLN A 229 5.29 -11.72 -22.07
CA GLN A 229 6.62 -11.18 -21.83
C GLN A 229 7.21 -10.52 -23.09
N ARG A 230 7.11 -11.16 -24.26
CA ARG A 230 7.55 -10.55 -25.52
C ARG A 230 6.80 -9.27 -25.84
N GLN A 231 5.47 -9.27 -25.74
CA GLN A 231 4.65 -8.08 -25.97
C GLN A 231 5.04 -6.90 -25.06
N VAL A 232 5.35 -7.17 -23.79
CA VAL A 232 5.80 -6.14 -22.84
C VAL A 232 7.17 -5.60 -23.23
N LEU A 233 8.13 -6.49 -23.54
CA LEU A 233 9.51 -6.09 -23.89
C LEU A 233 9.59 -5.37 -25.23
N ASP A 234 8.73 -5.73 -26.19
CA ASP A 234 8.65 -5.11 -27.51
C ASP A 234 7.84 -3.79 -27.49
N SER A 235 7.25 -3.41 -26.35
CA SER A 235 6.51 -2.16 -26.22
C SER A 235 7.44 -0.95 -26.40
N PRO A 236 7.07 0.04 -27.26
CA PRO A 236 7.84 1.28 -27.41
C PRO A 236 8.03 2.06 -26.09
N THR A 237 7.13 1.87 -25.13
CA THR A 237 7.17 2.56 -23.83
C THR A 237 7.98 1.83 -22.76
N TYR A 238 8.48 0.62 -23.05
CA TYR A 238 9.14 -0.21 -22.04
C TYR A 238 10.42 0.43 -21.49
N ASP A 239 11.28 1.01 -22.33
CA ASP A 239 12.55 1.58 -21.86
C ASP A 239 12.32 2.81 -20.97
N ILE A 240 11.44 3.74 -21.37
CA ILE A 240 11.13 4.92 -20.56
C ILE A 240 10.46 4.51 -19.24
N TRP A 241 9.54 3.54 -19.28
CA TRP A 241 8.90 3.04 -18.06
C TRP A 241 9.89 2.37 -17.10
N ARG A 242 10.87 1.60 -17.62
CA ARG A 242 11.93 1.01 -16.79
C ARG A 242 12.83 2.08 -16.16
N ARG A 243 12.98 3.23 -16.81
CA ARG A 243 13.83 4.33 -16.35
C ARG A 243 13.13 5.22 -15.33
N GLN A 244 11.85 5.52 -15.52
CA GLN A 244 11.13 6.54 -14.75
C GLN A 244 9.87 6.02 -14.04
N GLY A 245 9.32 4.88 -14.45
CA GLY A 245 8.11 4.32 -13.87
C GLY A 245 6.97 5.31 -14.00
N THR A 246 6.20 5.48 -12.93
CA THR A 246 5.10 6.46 -12.93
C THR A 246 5.60 7.91 -12.97
N MET A 247 6.82 8.19 -12.51
CA MET A 247 7.34 9.56 -12.41
C MET A 247 7.43 10.29 -13.76
N MET A 248 7.48 9.57 -14.88
CA MET A 248 7.39 10.17 -16.23
C MET A 248 6.11 11.00 -16.45
N THR A 249 5.08 10.76 -15.62
CA THR A 249 3.82 11.49 -15.67
C THR A 249 3.95 12.91 -15.15
N VAL A 250 4.97 13.27 -14.35
CA VAL A 250 5.15 14.65 -13.86
C VAL A 250 5.37 15.62 -15.02
N GLU A 251 6.29 15.30 -15.93
CA GLU A 251 6.58 16.11 -17.12
C GLU A 251 5.34 16.22 -18.02
N TRP A 252 4.66 15.09 -18.25
CA TRP A 252 3.44 15.06 -19.05
C TRP A 252 2.33 15.93 -18.44
N ALA A 253 2.05 15.76 -17.14
CA ALA A 253 1.00 16.49 -16.44
C ALA A 253 1.29 17.99 -16.42
N ASN A 254 2.55 18.39 -16.20
CA ASN A 254 2.92 19.81 -16.20
C ASN A 254 2.75 20.44 -17.59
N ASN A 255 3.17 19.73 -18.65
CA ASN A 255 3.01 20.20 -20.03
C ASN A 255 1.54 20.27 -20.45
N ALA A 256 0.73 19.32 -20.00
CA ALA A 256 -0.70 19.24 -20.27
C ALA A 256 -1.55 20.18 -19.39
N GLU A 257 -0.95 20.98 -18.51
CA GLU A 257 -1.67 21.83 -17.54
C GLU A 257 -2.63 21.00 -16.67
N ALA A 258 -2.12 19.90 -16.14
CA ALA A 258 -2.84 18.95 -15.30
C ALA A 258 -2.10 18.59 -14.01
N LEU A 259 -0.96 19.26 -13.70
CA LEU A 259 -0.19 18.99 -12.49
C LEU A 259 -0.76 19.80 -11.29
N PRO A 260 -1.32 19.15 -10.25
CA PRO A 260 -1.84 19.85 -9.08
C PRO A 260 -0.76 20.69 -8.41
N THR A 261 -1.02 21.98 -8.25
CA THR A 261 -0.01 22.93 -7.76
C THR A 261 -0.65 23.93 -6.78
N TYR A 262 -0.06 24.04 -5.59
CA TYR A 262 -0.54 24.89 -4.48
C TYR A 262 -2.03 24.69 -4.15
N ASN A 263 -2.41 23.51 -3.65
CA ASN A 263 -3.81 23.09 -3.44
C ASN A 263 -4.70 23.30 -4.67
N PHE A 264 -4.24 22.83 -5.84
CA PHE A 264 -4.93 22.97 -7.13
C PHE A 264 -5.22 24.43 -7.57
N GLN A 265 -4.63 25.45 -6.93
CA GLN A 265 -4.75 26.85 -7.38
C GLN A 265 -4.13 27.08 -8.76
N LYS A 266 -3.16 26.23 -9.13
CA LYS A 266 -2.52 26.23 -10.44
C LYS A 266 -2.43 24.80 -10.99
N THR A 267 -2.21 24.73 -12.30
CA THR A 267 -2.11 23.48 -13.06
C THR A 267 -0.72 23.24 -13.65
N LYS A 268 0.21 24.15 -13.38
CA LYS A 268 1.61 24.13 -13.76
C LYS A 268 2.46 24.51 -12.57
N TYR A 269 3.56 23.80 -12.41
CA TYR A 269 4.53 24.03 -11.37
C TYR A 269 5.88 24.46 -11.94
N GLU A 270 6.40 25.56 -11.42
CA GLU A 270 7.65 26.18 -11.86
C GLU A 270 8.89 25.32 -11.60
N TYR A 271 8.83 24.39 -10.64
CA TYR A 271 9.92 23.47 -10.30
C TYR A 271 9.64 22.02 -10.69
N ALA A 272 8.73 21.79 -11.64
CA ALA A 272 8.36 20.44 -12.08
C ALA A 272 9.60 19.63 -12.53
N ASP A 273 10.56 20.25 -13.21
CA ASP A 273 11.83 19.66 -13.67
C ASP A 273 12.72 19.10 -12.55
N ARG A 274 12.48 19.52 -11.30
CA ARG A 274 13.25 19.11 -10.11
C ARG A 274 12.60 17.99 -9.32
N ILE A 275 11.35 17.65 -9.63
CA ILE A 275 10.56 16.58 -8.98
C ILE A 275 10.11 15.51 -9.99
N SER A 276 10.62 15.55 -11.23
CA SER A 276 10.12 14.74 -12.34
C SER A 276 10.81 13.39 -12.51
N GLY A 277 10.41 12.62 -13.54
CA GLY A 277 11.10 11.39 -13.95
C GLY A 277 12.57 11.63 -14.31
N ASP A 278 12.88 12.71 -15.02
CA ASP A 278 14.25 13.13 -15.34
C ASP A 278 15.07 13.50 -14.09
N ALA A 279 14.44 14.12 -13.08
CA ALA A 279 15.09 14.38 -11.79
C ALA A 279 15.40 13.07 -11.05
N LEU A 280 14.45 12.13 -11.06
CA LEU A 280 14.60 10.82 -10.46
C LEU A 280 15.75 10.03 -11.09
N GLU A 281 15.85 9.99 -12.41
CA GLU A 281 16.91 9.25 -13.09
C GLU A 281 18.33 9.66 -12.66
N LYS A 282 18.53 10.93 -12.32
CA LYS A 282 19.83 11.48 -11.89
C LYS A 282 20.28 10.98 -10.51
N VAL A 283 19.34 10.63 -9.64
CA VAL A 283 19.61 10.28 -8.24
C VAL A 283 19.20 8.86 -7.85
N LYS A 284 18.47 8.17 -8.73
CA LYS A 284 17.94 6.82 -8.50
C LYS A 284 19.04 5.84 -8.11
N ILE A 285 18.84 5.18 -6.97
CA ILE A 285 19.80 4.22 -6.42
C ILE A 285 19.63 2.85 -7.10
N TYR A 286 18.38 2.39 -7.21
CA TYR A 286 18.01 1.14 -7.85
C TYR A 286 16.51 1.13 -8.19
N SER A 287 16.03 0.08 -8.85
CA SER A 287 14.61 -0.13 -9.16
C SER A 287 14.16 -1.52 -8.76
N ARG A 288 12.87 -1.70 -8.45
CA ARG A 288 12.33 -2.99 -8.04
C ARG A 288 11.03 -3.38 -8.75
N PRO A 289 10.89 -4.68 -9.08
CA PRO A 289 9.64 -5.25 -9.51
C PRO A 289 8.85 -5.86 -8.34
N CYS A 290 7.53 -5.95 -8.52
CA CYS A 290 6.69 -6.87 -7.76
C CYS A 290 7.11 -8.34 -8.05
N SER A 291 6.59 -9.30 -7.30
CA SER A 291 6.81 -10.73 -7.59
C SER A 291 6.42 -11.08 -9.03
N ASN A 292 7.28 -11.83 -9.73
CA ASN A 292 7.08 -12.27 -11.11
C ASN A 292 6.78 -11.13 -12.10
N CYS A 293 7.24 -9.90 -11.85
CA CYS A 293 7.06 -8.78 -12.75
C CYS A 293 8.37 -8.46 -13.49
N ILE A 294 8.32 -8.38 -14.82
CA ILE A 294 9.43 -7.91 -15.67
C ILE A 294 9.46 -6.38 -15.82
N VAL A 295 8.54 -5.67 -15.18
CA VAL A 295 8.40 -4.21 -15.28
C VAL A 295 8.71 -3.59 -13.90
N PRO A 296 9.98 -3.31 -13.59
CA PRO A 296 10.35 -2.68 -12.32
C PRO A 296 9.97 -1.20 -12.32
N CYS A 297 8.91 -0.84 -11.58
CA CYS A 297 8.39 0.53 -11.54
C CYS A 297 8.64 1.25 -10.20
N GLU A 298 9.01 0.53 -9.13
CA GLU A 298 9.44 1.20 -7.90
C GLU A 298 10.86 1.71 -8.12
N HIS A 299 11.03 3.04 -8.09
CA HIS A 299 12.32 3.69 -8.22
C HIS A 299 12.68 4.39 -6.92
N VAL A 300 13.79 3.96 -6.31
CA VAL A 300 14.19 4.46 -4.99
C VAL A 300 15.17 5.61 -5.11
N ALA A 301 14.83 6.72 -4.45
CA ALA A 301 15.64 7.93 -4.35
C ALA A 301 16.17 8.12 -2.92
N PRO A 302 17.38 8.69 -2.75
CA PRO A 302 17.90 9.05 -1.44
C PRO A 302 17.29 10.36 -0.94
N PHE A 303 17.37 10.57 0.38
CA PHE A 303 17.17 11.89 0.99
C PHE A 303 18.11 12.12 2.17
N ASN A 304 18.42 13.40 2.43
CA ASN A 304 19.18 13.88 3.56
C ASN A 304 18.70 15.27 4.00
N ILE A 305 17.65 15.31 4.84
CA ILE A 305 17.01 16.55 5.30
C ILE A 305 16.94 16.56 6.83
N GLY A 306 17.24 17.70 7.46
CA GLY A 306 17.12 17.87 8.91
C GLY A 306 17.94 16.88 9.74
N GLY A 307 19.05 16.36 9.19
CA GLY A 307 19.88 15.33 9.82
C GLY A 307 19.34 13.89 9.68
N LYS A 308 18.16 13.69 9.09
CA LYS A 308 17.63 12.36 8.74
C LYS A 308 18.09 11.97 7.34
N LYS A 309 18.68 10.79 7.23
CA LYS A 309 19.14 10.19 5.97
C LYS A 309 18.42 8.89 5.71
N GLY A 310 18.01 8.67 4.47
CA GLY A 310 17.34 7.44 4.09
C GLY A 310 17.15 7.32 2.58
N GLU A 311 16.37 6.33 2.19
CA GLU A 311 15.98 6.08 0.81
C GLU A 311 14.51 5.62 0.80
N ILE A 312 13.74 6.00 -0.22
CA ILE A 312 12.35 5.56 -0.39
C ILE A 312 11.94 5.53 -1.87
N GLY A 313 10.96 4.70 -2.21
CA GLY A 313 10.35 4.69 -3.53
C GLY A 313 9.54 5.96 -3.77
N VAL A 314 9.66 6.58 -4.94
CA VAL A 314 8.83 7.74 -5.30
C VAL A 314 7.98 7.40 -6.50
N GLU A 315 6.67 7.63 -6.37
CA GLU A 315 5.67 7.42 -7.41
C GLU A 315 5.03 8.78 -7.78
N TYR A 316 4.47 8.89 -8.98
CA TYR A 316 3.91 10.15 -9.51
C TYR A 316 2.91 10.81 -8.56
N GLU A 317 1.95 10.05 -8.03
CA GLU A 317 0.89 10.60 -7.19
C GLU A 317 1.45 11.23 -5.91
N THR A 318 2.49 10.63 -5.31
CA THR A 318 3.22 11.24 -4.20
C THR A 318 3.88 12.55 -4.66
N ALA A 319 4.66 12.53 -5.74
CA ALA A 319 5.36 13.72 -6.22
C ALA A 319 4.41 14.86 -6.61
N ALA A 320 3.22 14.56 -7.13
CA ALA A 320 2.19 15.53 -7.41
C ALA A 320 1.55 16.07 -6.12
N MET A 321 1.08 15.18 -5.23
CA MET A 321 0.19 15.55 -4.13
C MET A 321 0.89 16.07 -2.89
N ILE A 322 2.04 15.53 -2.51
CA ILE A 322 2.87 16.07 -1.41
C ILE A 322 4.05 16.90 -1.93
N GLY A 323 4.34 16.85 -3.23
CA GLY A 323 5.34 17.69 -3.88
C GLY A 323 4.76 19.00 -4.42
N SER A 324 4.40 19.06 -5.70
CA SER A 324 3.95 20.30 -6.35
C SER A 324 2.70 20.90 -5.70
N ASN A 325 1.77 20.07 -5.25
CA ASN A 325 0.54 20.54 -4.62
C ASN A 325 0.78 21.18 -3.25
N ALA A 326 1.87 20.83 -2.56
CA ALA A 326 2.33 21.48 -1.33
C ALA A 326 3.49 22.47 -1.55
N GLY A 327 3.95 22.65 -2.80
CA GLY A 327 5.01 23.59 -3.16
C GLY A 327 6.45 23.12 -2.86
N LEU A 328 6.70 21.83 -2.61
CA LEU A 328 8.07 21.32 -2.42
C LEU A 328 8.87 21.43 -3.73
N LYS A 329 10.15 21.79 -3.63
CA LYS A 329 10.96 22.29 -4.76
C LYS A 329 11.98 21.30 -5.27
N SER A 330 12.14 20.16 -4.61
CA SER A 330 13.10 19.13 -5.01
C SER A 330 12.59 17.71 -4.75
N LEU A 331 13.07 16.77 -5.55
CA LEU A 331 12.79 15.35 -5.35
C LEU A 331 13.28 14.83 -3.99
N GLU A 332 14.33 15.43 -3.43
CA GLU A 332 14.84 15.09 -2.10
C GLU A 332 13.83 15.44 -0.99
N GLU A 333 13.18 16.60 -1.07
CA GLU A 333 12.10 17.00 -0.16
C GLU A 333 10.88 16.08 -0.30
N VAL A 334 10.51 15.75 -1.55
CA VAL A 334 9.41 14.80 -1.83
C VAL A 334 9.72 13.42 -1.25
N ALA A 335 10.95 12.92 -1.43
CA ALA A 335 11.36 11.64 -0.89
C ALA A 335 11.35 11.62 0.64
N TYR A 336 11.81 12.70 1.30
CA TYR A 336 11.73 12.80 2.76
C TYR A 336 10.28 12.83 3.27
N ALA A 337 9.41 13.62 2.64
CA ALA A 337 7.99 13.68 3.00
C ALA A 337 7.27 12.34 2.77
N ASN A 338 7.59 11.64 1.67
CA ASN A 338 7.07 10.30 1.40
C ASN A 338 7.53 9.30 2.46
N TYR A 339 8.80 9.31 2.84
CA TYR A 339 9.32 8.44 3.90
C TYR A 339 8.55 8.61 5.21
N LEU A 340 8.22 9.84 5.61
CA LEU A 340 7.42 10.09 6.81
C LEU A 340 6.01 9.51 6.68
N CYS A 341 5.35 9.72 5.54
CA CYS A 341 4.02 9.15 5.28
C CYS A 341 4.06 7.62 5.38
N ASP A 342 5.03 6.98 4.70
CA ASP A 342 5.17 5.54 4.71
C ASP A 342 5.47 5.04 6.13
N ASP A 343 6.39 5.66 6.86
CA ASP A 343 6.80 5.19 8.19
C ASP A 343 5.65 5.27 9.21
N TYR A 344 4.88 6.36 9.18
CA TYR A 344 3.68 6.53 10.00
C TYR A 344 2.46 5.73 9.50
N GLY A 345 2.44 5.32 8.23
CA GLY A 345 1.33 4.59 7.60
C GLY A 345 0.19 5.51 7.15
N LEU A 346 0.51 6.57 6.40
CA LEU A 346 -0.41 7.58 5.87
C LEU A 346 -0.47 7.52 4.34
N ASP A 347 -1.66 7.67 3.76
CA ASP A 347 -1.85 7.90 2.33
C ASP A 347 -1.22 9.24 1.90
N THR A 348 -0.22 9.20 1.01
CA THR A 348 0.49 10.39 0.53
C THR A 348 -0.41 11.33 -0.28
N ILE A 349 -1.44 10.79 -0.95
CA ILE A 349 -2.39 11.60 -1.71
C ILE A 349 -3.24 12.44 -0.76
N THR A 350 -3.93 11.78 0.18
CA THR A 350 -4.79 12.48 1.15
C THR A 350 -3.95 13.37 2.06
N MET A 351 -2.79 12.92 2.54
CA MET A 351 -1.91 13.74 3.38
C MET A 351 -1.45 14.99 2.64
N GLY A 352 -1.00 14.84 1.38
CA GLY A 352 -0.64 15.97 0.53
C GLY A 352 -1.79 16.96 0.33
N SER A 353 -3.02 16.49 0.12
CA SER A 353 -4.21 17.35 0.08
C SER A 353 -4.48 18.08 1.39
N VAL A 354 -4.37 17.40 2.54
CA VAL A 354 -4.62 18.01 3.86
C VAL A 354 -3.57 19.09 4.15
N ILE A 355 -2.28 18.80 3.89
CA ILE A 355 -1.19 19.77 4.04
C ILE A 355 -1.42 20.98 3.15
N ALA A 356 -1.72 20.76 1.87
CA ALA A 356 -1.96 21.85 0.93
C ALA A 356 -3.18 22.71 1.34
N PHE A 357 -4.25 22.08 1.85
CA PHE A 357 -5.39 22.80 2.41
C PHE A 357 -5.00 23.68 3.61
N VAL A 358 -4.19 23.16 4.54
CA VAL A 358 -3.69 23.95 5.68
C VAL A 358 -2.83 25.12 5.21
N MET A 359 -1.91 24.88 4.25
CA MET A 359 -1.08 25.95 3.66
C MET A 359 -1.92 27.05 3.01
N GLU A 360 -2.98 26.69 2.29
CA GLU A 360 -3.90 27.68 1.70
C GLU A 360 -4.68 28.46 2.78
N CYS A 361 -5.11 27.79 3.85
CA CYS A 361 -5.74 28.47 4.98
C CYS A 361 -4.81 29.51 5.61
N PHE A 362 -3.51 29.21 5.75
CA PHE A 362 -2.50 30.18 6.20
C PHE A 362 -2.32 31.33 5.21
N GLN A 363 -2.17 31.02 3.91
CA GLN A 363 -2.06 32.02 2.84
C GLN A 363 -3.23 33.01 2.86
N ARG A 364 -4.43 32.53 3.21
CA ARG A 364 -5.67 33.34 3.27
C ARG A 364 -5.94 33.96 4.64
N GLY A 365 -5.13 33.69 5.66
CA GLY A 365 -5.34 34.14 7.03
C GLY A 365 -6.55 33.52 7.74
N ILE A 366 -7.00 32.34 7.30
CA ILE A 366 -8.07 31.55 7.93
C ILE A 366 -7.52 30.80 9.15
N LEU A 367 -6.30 30.26 9.02
CA LEU A 367 -5.52 29.72 10.12
C LEU A 367 -4.29 30.60 10.34
N THR A 368 -3.86 30.67 11.59
CA THR A 368 -2.72 31.46 12.03
C THR A 368 -1.71 30.60 12.79
N GLN A 369 -0.52 31.15 13.02
CA GLN A 369 0.48 30.50 13.87
C GLN A 369 -0.05 30.17 15.28
N GLU A 370 -1.02 30.94 15.80
CA GLU A 370 -1.63 30.67 17.11
C GLU A 370 -2.50 29.40 17.09
N ASP A 371 -3.15 29.10 15.96
CA ASP A 371 -4.03 27.94 15.82
C ASP A 371 -3.26 26.61 15.71
N VAL A 372 -2.09 26.64 15.06
CA VAL A 372 -1.29 25.42 14.74
C VAL A 372 0.00 25.33 15.55
N GLY A 373 0.46 26.42 16.15
CA GLY A 373 1.66 26.49 17.00
C GLY A 373 2.97 26.78 16.27
N PHE A 374 2.96 26.88 14.94
CA PHE A 374 4.11 27.27 14.12
C PHE A 374 3.66 27.94 12.82
N ASN A 375 4.56 28.70 12.19
CA ASN A 375 4.29 29.32 10.90
C ASN A 375 4.34 28.28 9.77
N ILE A 376 3.45 28.42 8.78
CA ILE A 376 3.34 27.50 7.65
C ILE A 376 3.38 28.30 6.35
N GLU A 377 4.31 27.93 5.48
CA GLU A 377 4.49 28.51 4.15
C GLU A 377 4.53 27.43 3.08
N TRP A 378 4.13 27.79 1.86
CA TRP A 378 4.24 26.89 0.71
C TRP A 378 5.68 26.45 0.47
N GLY A 379 5.88 25.14 0.32
CA GLY A 379 7.20 24.58 0.03
C GLY A 379 8.17 24.56 1.20
N ASP A 380 7.71 24.77 2.43
CA ASP A 380 8.52 24.57 3.63
C ASP A 380 8.49 23.09 4.05
N ILE A 381 9.58 22.38 3.79
CA ILE A 381 9.71 20.96 4.16
C ILE A 381 9.70 20.73 5.67
N ASP A 382 10.17 21.68 6.49
CA ASP A 382 10.13 21.54 7.94
C ASP A 382 8.70 21.69 8.47
N ALA A 383 7.89 22.56 7.85
CA ALA A 383 6.46 22.65 8.15
C ALA A 383 5.72 21.38 7.72
N VAL A 384 6.00 20.86 6.51
CA VAL A 384 5.44 19.59 6.00
C VAL A 384 5.77 18.42 6.93
N ALA A 385 6.99 18.35 7.45
CA ALA A 385 7.41 17.25 8.33
C ALA A 385 6.85 17.34 9.76
N LYS A 386 6.40 18.53 10.19
CA LYS A 386 5.78 18.75 11.51
C LYS A 386 4.27 18.50 11.50
N LEU A 387 3.60 18.84 10.40
CA LEU A 387 2.20 18.49 10.13
C LEU A 387 2.06 16.97 9.99
#